data_AF-A0A974BZY3-F1
#
_entry.id   AF-A0A974BZY3-F1
#
_cell.length_a   1.000
_cell.length_b   1.000
_cell.length_c   1.000
_cell.angle_alpha   90.00
_cell.angle_beta   90.00
_cell.angle_gamma   90.00
#
_symmetry.space_group_name_H-M   'P 1'
#
loop_
_entity.id
_entity.type
_entity.pdbx_description
1 polymer ?
#
loop_
_entity_poly.entity_id
_entity_poly.type
_entity_poly.pdbx_seq_one_letter_code
_entity_poly.pdbx_strand_id
1 'polypeptide(L)'
;GNVAGTFLCNSNRYETFKYILCNYQVAIPNTQKVYTILDYYSCASSNVVYMITCTRCSTGGIYIGETGQKLHTRMNDHRHKIKSKSCDTPVGQHFCIRNHSLQDMQVLILKGTLKLKGKIRFMNSNVWSYLTH
;
A
#
# COMPACT_ATOMS: atom_id res chain seq x y z
N GLY A 1 9.15 24.56 -1.69
CA GLY A 1 8.22 23.52 -2.19
C GLY A 1 8.32 22.33 -1.26
N ASN A 2 7.23 21.59 -1.05
CA ASN A 2 7.25 20.38 -0.21
C ASN A 2 8.16 19.32 -0.84
N VAL A 3 8.89 18.57 0.00
CA VAL A 3 9.73 17.45 -0.45
C VAL A 3 8.83 16.31 -0.94
N ALA A 4 9.15 15.73 -2.10
CA ALA A 4 8.39 14.60 -2.64
C ALA A 4 8.58 13.34 -1.81
N GLY A 5 7.56 12.50 -1.73
CA GLY A 5 7.58 11.22 -1.01
C GLY A 5 6.31 10.95 -0.23
N THR A 6 6.30 9.81 0.46
CA THR A 6 5.28 9.46 1.44
C THR A 6 5.78 9.79 2.83
N PHE A 7 4.94 10.43 3.64
CA PHE A 7 5.28 10.86 5.00
C PHE A 7 4.23 10.42 6.01
N LEU A 8 4.64 10.35 7.28
CA LEU A 8 3.72 10.17 8.39
C LEU A 8 2.72 11.32 8.41
N CYS A 9 1.47 10.98 8.68
CA CYS A 9 0.46 11.98 9.02
C CYS A 9 0.56 12.28 10.52
N ASN A 10 0.35 13.54 10.90
CA ASN A 10 0.55 14.02 12.27
C ASN A 10 -0.60 13.65 13.23
N SER A 11 -1.10 12.42 13.16
CA SER A 11 -2.24 11.95 13.95
C SER A 11 -2.01 10.54 14.48
N ASN A 12 -1.75 10.46 15.79
CA ASN A 12 -1.65 9.20 16.52
C ASN A 12 -2.98 8.41 16.54
N ARG A 13 -4.09 9.02 16.14
CA ARG A 13 -5.44 8.40 16.18
C ARG A 13 -5.63 7.25 15.21
N TYR A 14 -4.87 7.19 14.11
CA TYR A 14 -5.21 6.32 13.00
C TYR A 14 -4.41 5.03 12.93
N GLU A 15 -3.40 4.84 13.79
CA GLU A 15 -2.51 3.67 13.85
C GLU A 15 -1.80 3.32 12.53
N THR A 16 -2.13 4.01 11.44
CA THR A 16 -1.68 3.80 10.06
C THR A 16 -0.24 4.26 9.93
N PHE A 17 0.15 5.28 10.71
CA PHE A 17 1.52 5.75 10.83
C PHE A 17 2.52 4.61 11.12
N LYS A 18 2.10 3.55 11.84
CA LYS A 18 2.94 2.39 12.16
C LYS A 18 3.41 1.60 10.94
N TYR A 19 2.68 1.71 9.82
CA TYR A 19 2.96 0.94 8.60
C TYR A 19 3.43 1.83 7.46
N ILE A 20 3.41 3.16 7.62
CA ILE A 20 3.85 4.06 6.56
C ILE A 20 5.36 3.96 6.40
N LEU A 21 5.80 3.53 5.22
CA LEU A 21 7.18 3.61 4.80
C LEU A 21 7.46 5.04 4.31
N CYS A 22 8.21 5.80 5.10
CA CYS A 22 8.62 7.15 4.72
C CYS A 22 9.75 7.10 3.71
N ASN A 23 9.44 7.32 2.44
CA ASN A 23 10.41 7.29 1.35
C ASN A 23 9.90 8.08 0.15
N TYR A 24 10.81 8.49 -0.74
CA TYR A 24 10.52 9.12 -2.04
C TYR A 24 10.74 8.16 -3.21
N GLN A 25 11.33 6.99 -2.95
CA GLN A 25 11.51 5.92 -3.93
C GLN A 25 11.16 4.57 -3.33
N VAL A 26 10.82 3.61 -4.19
CA VAL A 26 10.65 2.22 -3.77
C VAL A 26 11.12 1.25 -4.85
N ALA A 27 11.93 0.28 -4.45
CA ALA A 27 12.32 -0.82 -5.32
C ALA A 27 11.14 -1.79 -5.49
N ILE A 28 10.87 -2.22 -6.72
CA ILE A 28 9.84 -3.22 -7.00
C ILE A 28 10.48 -4.61 -6.83
N PRO A 29 10.01 -5.43 -5.88
CA PRO A 29 10.63 -6.72 -5.60
C PRO A 29 10.73 -7.62 -6.83
N ASN A 30 11.78 -8.44 -6.88
CA ASN A 30 12.13 -9.34 -8.01
C ASN A 30 12.32 -8.62 -9.35
N THR A 31 12.56 -7.32 -9.34
CA THR A 31 12.88 -6.56 -10.54
C THR A 31 14.06 -5.63 -10.28
N GLN A 32 14.67 -5.13 -11.34
CA GLN A 32 15.66 -4.05 -11.26
C GLN A 32 15.00 -2.66 -11.31
N LYS A 33 13.67 -2.58 -11.16
CA LYS A 33 12.91 -1.33 -11.31
C LYS A 33 12.79 -0.62 -9.96
N VAL A 34 12.97 0.70 -10.00
CA VAL A 34 12.70 1.61 -8.89
C VAL A 34 11.61 2.58 -9.33
N TYR A 35 10.62 2.77 -8.47
CA TYR A 35 9.56 3.75 -8.67
C TYR A 35 9.84 5.00 -7.84
N THR A 36 9.90 6.16 -8.51
CA THR A 36 10.09 7.46 -7.86
C THR A 36 8.76 8.16 -7.66
N ILE A 37 8.51 8.60 -6.43
CA ILE A 37 7.35 9.37 -6.03
C ILE A 37 7.65 10.84 -6.33
N LEU A 38 6.76 11.48 -7.08
CA LEU A 38 7.01 12.81 -7.63
C LEU A 38 6.37 13.94 -6.81
N ASP A 39 5.38 13.63 -5.97
CA ASP A 39 4.69 14.62 -5.13
C ASP A 39 4.77 14.28 -3.64
N TYR A 40 4.30 15.21 -2.82
CA TYR A 40 4.14 15.03 -1.38
C TYR A 40 2.84 14.28 -1.06
N TYR A 41 2.95 13.17 -0.34
CA TYR A 41 1.83 12.36 0.10
C TYR A 41 1.93 12.04 1.60
N SER A 42 0.79 11.81 2.24
CA SER A 42 0.73 11.30 3.61
C SER A 42 -0.46 10.37 3.78
N CYS A 43 -0.61 9.77 4.97
CA CYS A 43 -1.78 8.96 5.29
C CYS A 43 -3.13 9.73 5.19
N ALA A 44 -3.09 11.06 5.11
CA ALA A 44 -4.25 11.93 4.92
C ALA A 44 -4.63 12.18 3.45
N SER A 45 -3.79 11.76 2.50
CA SER A 45 -4.04 11.92 1.06
C SER A 45 -5.19 11.03 0.58
N SER A 46 -6.02 11.55 -0.31
CA SER A 46 -7.13 10.86 -0.98
C SER A 46 -6.88 10.74 -2.48
N ASN A 47 -7.62 9.86 -3.18
CA ASN A 47 -7.46 9.61 -4.61
C ASN A 47 -6.02 9.19 -4.93
N VAL A 48 -5.59 8.08 -4.34
CA VAL A 48 -4.20 7.61 -4.42
C VAL A 48 -4.13 6.17 -4.87
N VAL A 49 -3.08 5.85 -5.63
CA VAL A 49 -2.57 4.50 -5.81
C VAL A 49 -1.49 4.26 -4.76
N TYR A 50 -1.67 3.21 -3.98
CA TYR A 50 -0.77 2.82 -2.89
C TYR A 50 -0.26 1.40 -3.09
N MET A 51 0.89 1.13 -2.49
CA MET A 51 1.49 -0.19 -2.40
C MET A 51 1.50 -0.64 -0.95
N ILE A 52 1.09 -1.88 -0.73
CA ILE A 52 1.34 -2.62 0.51
C ILE A 52 2.42 -3.65 0.21
N THR A 53 3.45 -3.74 1.05
CA THR A 53 4.46 -4.80 1.00
C THR A 53 4.46 -5.61 2.28
N CYS A 54 4.84 -6.87 2.17
CA CYS A 54 5.07 -7.74 3.32
C CYS A 54 6.58 -7.99 3.51
N THR A 55 7.11 -7.61 4.67
CA THR A 55 8.54 -7.74 5.00
C THR A 55 8.98 -9.16 5.31
N ARG A 56 8.03 -10.07 5.60
CA ARG A 56 8.31 -11.51 5.83
C ARG A 56 8.40 -12.34 4.56
N CYS A 57 7.86 -11.85 3.45
CA CYS A 57 7.88 -12.59 2.20
C CYS A 57 9.29 -12.61 1.60
N SER A 58 9.90 -13.78 1.52
CA SER A 58 11.20 -13.98 0.86
C SER A 58 11.19 -13.55 -0.62
N THR A 59 10.04 -13.69 -1.28
CA THR A 59 9.83 -13.30 -2.68
C THR A 59 9.21 -11.91 -2.83
N GLY A 60 9.15 -11.10 -1.77
CA GLY A 60 8.65 -9.72 -1.86
C GLY A 60 7.16 -9.62 -2.22
N GLY A 61 6.30 -10.04 -1.29
CA GLY A 61 4.85 -9.95 -1.43
C GLY A 61 4.39 -8.49 -1.52
N ILE A 62 3.73 -8.16 -2.64
CA ILE A 62 3.20 -6.81 -2.90
C ILE A 62 1.71 -6.85 -3.20
N TYR A 63 1.03 -5.76 -2.87
CA TYR A 63 -0.33 -5.47 -3.28
C TYR A 63 -0.41 -4.01 -3.72
N ILE A 64 -0.91 -3.77 -4.94
CA ILE A 64 -1.19 -2.42 -5.44
C ILE A 64 -2.69 -2.20 -5.36
N GLY A 65 -3.08 -1.13 -4.66
CA GLY A 65 -4.47 -0.75 -4.51
C GLY A 65 -4.69 0.70 -4.92
N GLU A 66 -5.92 1.01 -5.31
CA GLU A 66 -6.41 2.37 -5.50
C GLU A 66 -7.48 2.68 -4.44
N THR A 67 -7.56 3.93 -4.01
CA THR A 67 -8.65 4.41 -3.16
C THR A 67 -8.98 5.86 -3.44
N GLY A 68 -10.28 6.17 -3.52
CA GLY A 68 -10.80 7.55 -3.49
C GLY A 68 -10.91 8.12 -2.07
N GLN A 69 -10.94 7.27 -1.05
CA GLN A 69 -10.93 7.68 0.35
C GLN A 69 -9.54 8.16 0.77
N LYS A 70 -9.42 8.76 1.97
CA LYS A 70 -8.12 8.99 2.59
C LYS A 70 -7.41 7.65 2.82
N LEU A 71 -6.10 7.59 2.62
CA LEU A 71 -5.34 6.36 2.77
C LEU A 71 -5.55 5.70 4.13
N HIS A 72 -5.55 6.46 5.24
CA HIS A 72 -5.76 5.88 6.57
C HIS A 72 -7.11 5.21 6.75
N THR A 73 -8.18 5.71 6.11
CA THR A 73 -9.49 5.05 6.12
C THR A 73 -9.37 3.67 5.48
N ARG A 74 -8.76 3.61 4.30
CA ARG A 74 -8.53 2.35 3.58
C ARG A 74 -7.65 1.38 4.37
N MET A 75 -6.63 1.89 5.07
CA MET A 75 -5.74 1.07 5.90
C MET A 75 -6.43 0.54 7.15
N ASN A 76 -7.40 1.30 7.70
CA ASN A 76 -8.23 0.80 8.80
C ASN A 76 -9.12 -0.35 8.36
N ASP A 77 -9.68 -0.31 7.15
CA ASP A 77 -10.47 -1.41 6.60
C ASP A 77 -9.62 -2.68 6.44
N HIS A 78 -8.43 -2.57 5.84
CA HIS A 78 -7.49 -3.69 5.72
C HIS A 78 -7.10 -4.24 7.09
N ARG A 79 -6.77 -3.35 8.03
CA ARG A 79 -6.43 -3.73 9.41
C ARG A 79 -7.56 -4.48 10.09
N HIS A 80 -8.80 -4.01 9.95
CA HIS A 80 -9.97 -4.66 10.52
C HIS A 80 -10.12 -6.07 9.95
N LYS A 81 -10.05 -6.23 8.62
CA LYS A 81 -10.12 -7.53 7.95
C LYS A 81 -9.03 -8.50 8.40
N ILE A 82 -7.79 -8.03 8.55
CA ILE A 82 -6.69 -8.86 9.04
C ILE A 82 -6.93 -9.28 10.50
N LYS A 83 -7.33 -8.35 11.37
CA LYS A 83 -7.62 -8.64 12.79
C LYS A 83 -8.80 -9.60 12.97
N SER A 84 -9.83 -9.47 12.14
CA SER A 84 -10.99 -10.38 12.14
C SER A 84 -10.71 -11.70 11.41
N LYS A 85 -9.48 -11.93 10.93
CA LYS A 85 -9.07 -13.11 10.15
C LYS A 85 -9.93 -13.32 8.90
N SER A 86 -10.46 -12.24 8.32
CA SER A 86 -11.22 -12.28 7.09
C SER A 86 -10.33 -12.53 5.88
N CYS A 87 -10.61 -13.63 5.17
CA CYS A 87 -9.90 -14.06 3.96
C CYS A 87 -10.63 -13.65 2.66
N ASP A 88 -11.49 -12.64 2.74
CA ASP A 88 -12.36 -12.19 1.63
C ASP A 88 -11.69 -11.18 0.69
N THR A 89 -10.49 -10.71 1.02
CA THR A 89 -9.71 -9.77 0.20
C THR A 89 -8.32 -10.32 -0.06
N PRO A 90 -7.66 -9.91 -1.15
CA PRO A 90 -6.30 -10.38 -1.44
C PRO A 90 -5.33 -10.09 -0.28
N VAL A 91 -5.44 -8.91 0.33
CA VAL A 91 -4.67 -8.54 1.52
C VAL A 91 -5.03 -9.43 2.71
N GLY A 92 -6.33 -9.61 3.00
CA GLY A 92 -6.79 -10.49 4.09
C GLY A 92 -6.30 -11.93 3.93
N GLN A 93 -6.44 -12.53 2.74
CA GLN A 93 -5.98 -13.87 2.42
C GLN A 93 -4.50 -14.06 2.74
N HIS A 94 -3.66 -13.09 2.34
CA HIS A 94 -2.24 -13.16 2.59
C HIS A 94 -1.91 -13.27 4.08
N PHE A 95 -2.42 -12.33 4.89
CA PHE A 95 -2.09 -12.27 6.31
C PHE A 95 -2.78 -13.39 7.11
N CYS A 96 -3.93 -13.89 6.66
CA CYS A 96 -4.61 -14.99 7.36
C CYS A 96 -3.96 -16.36 7.12
N ILE A 97 -3.54 -16.66 5.88
CA ILE A 97 -3.11 -18.02 5.50
C ILE A 97 -1.63 -18.27 5.82
N ARG A 98 -0.78 -17.24 5.75
CA ARG A 98 0.68 -17.40 5.78
C ARG A 98 1.31 -17.22 7.17
N ASN A 99 0.52 -17.10 8.23
CA ASN A 99 0.99 -16.72 9.58
C ASN A 99 1.82 -15.41 9.58
N HIS A 100 1.47 -14.49 8.69
CA HIS A 100 2.01 -13.14 8.67
C HIS A 100 1.09 -12.22 9.48
N SER A 101 1.66 -11.16 10.03
CA SER A 101 0.95 -10.25 10.92
C SER A 101 0.96 -8.82 10.38
N LEU A 102 0.15 -7.96 10.99
CA LEU A 102 0.19 -6.52 10.71
C LEU A 102 1.57 -5.87 10.92
N GLN A 103 2.43 -6.46 11.76
CA GLN A 103 3.79 -5.95 11.99
C GLN A 103 4.67 -6.10 10.75
N ASP A 104 4.29 -7.00 9.86
CA ASP A 104 5.02 -7.30 8.63
C ASP A 104 4.56 -6.42 7.46
N MET A 105 3.56 -5.55 7.69
CA MET A 105 2.98 -4.67 6.68
C MET A 105 3.76 -3.36 6.58
N GLN A 106 4.12 -2.98 5.36
CA GLN A 106 4.55 -1.63 5.01
C GLN A 106 3.65 -1.05 3.91
N VAL A 107 3.45 0.26 3.93
CA VAL A 107 2.53 0.98 3.06
C VAL A 107 3.19 2.26 2.55
N LEU A 108 3.07 2.50 1.24
CA LEU A 108 3.61 3.68 0.59
C LEU A 108 2.66 4.16 -0.51
N ILE A 109 2.57 5.47 -0.74
CA ILE A 109 1.79 6.04 -1.84
C ILE A 109 2.70 6.17 -3.07
N LEU A 110 2.26 5.61 -4.19
CA LEU A 110 2.99 5.70 -5.46
C LEU A 110 2.65 7.01 -6.17
N LYS A 111 1.36 7.31 -6.32
CA LYS A 111 0.88 8.50 -7.02
C LYS A 111 -0.56 8.84 -6.66
N GLY A 112 -0.96 10.08 -6.91
CA GLY A 112 -2.35 10.49 -6.98
C GLY A 112 -3.02 10.00 -8.26
N THR A 113 -4.33 9.74 -8.19
CA THR A 113 -5.17 9.56 -9.35
C THR A 113 -5.74 10.90 -9.75
N LEU A 114 -5.22 11.48 -10.83
CA LEU A 114 -5.81 12.68 -11.41
C LEU A 114 -7.26 12.36 -11.77
N LYS A 115 -8.22 13.19 -11.35
CA LYS A 115 -9.60 13.16 -11.87
C LYS A 115 -9.62 13.69 -13.31
N LEU A 116 -8.90 13.04 -14.22
CA LEU A 116 -9.06 13.32 -15.65
C LEU A 116 -10.24 12.49 -16.14
N LYS A 117 -11.33 13.17 -16.50
CA LYS A 117 -12.40 12.59 -17.30
C LYS A 117 -11.76 12.02 -18.58
N GLY A 118 -11.66 10.70 -18.66
CA GLY A 118 -11.24 9.99 -19.86
C GLY A 118 -9.84 9.40 -19.79
N LYS A 119 -9.77 8.07 -19.82
CA LYS A 119 -8.59 7.21 -20.06
C LYS A 119 -7.53 7.19 -18.96
N ILE A 120 -7.75 6.34 -17.96
CA ILE A 120 -6.66 5.81 -17.12
C ILE A 120 -6.23 4.46 -17.71
N ARG A 121 -4.97 4.38 -18.19
CA ARG A 121 -4.31 3.08 -18.41
C ARG A 121 -4.01 2.50 -17.04
N PHE A 122 -4.82 1.55 -16.63
CA PHE A 122 -4.60 0.71 -15.46
C PHE A 122 -3.24 0.03 -15.58
N MET A 123 -2.36 0.18 -14.59
CA MET A 123 -1.45 -0.91 -14.29
C MET A 123 -2.32 -2.02 -13.69
N ASN A 124 -2.87 -2.86 -14.56
CA ASN A 124 -3.50 -4.10 -14.18
C ASN A 124 -2.43 -4.99 -13.56
N SER A 125 -2.24 -4.90 -12.26
CA SER A 125 -1.64 -5.98 -11.49
C SER A 125 -2.50 -6.20 -10.25
N ASN A 126 -3.62 -6.90 -10.44
CA ASN A 126 -4.29 -7.66 -9.38
C ASN A 126 -3.43 -8.87 -8.97
N VAL A 127 -2.18 -8.61 -8.62
CA VAL A 127 -1.18 -9.64 -8.37
C VAL A 127 -0.70 -9.45 -6.95
N TRP A 128 -1.38 -10.13 -6.01
CA TRP A 128 -0.60 -10.91 -5.07
C TRP A 128 0.03 -11.98 -5.95
N SER A 129 1.31 -11.86 -6.27
CA SER A 129 2.01 -12.95 -6.93
C SER A 129 2.10 -14.07 -5.92
N TYR A 130 1.06 -14.89 -5.88
CA TYR A 130 1.14 -16.26 -5.40
C TYR A 130 2.10 -16.97 -6.37
N LEU A 131 3.40 -16.77 -6.17
CA LEU A 131 4.38 -17.76 -6.60
C LEU A 131 4.24 -18.89 -5.57
N THR A 132 3.16 -19.65 -5.73
CA THR A 132 3.08 -21.03 -5.26
C THR A 132 4.33 -21.72 -5.80
N HIS A 133 5.11 -22.30 -4.90
CA HIS A 133 5.75 -23.56 -5.26
C HIS A 133 4.63 -24.59 -5.36
#